data_AF-A0A7K0E374-F1
#
_entry.id   AF-A0A7K0E374-F1
#
_cell.length_a   1.000
_cell.length_b   1.000
_cell.length_c   1.000
_cell.angle_alpha   90.00
_cell.angle_beta   90.00
_cell.angle_gamma   90.00
#
_symmetry.space_group_name_H-M   'P 1'
#
loop_
_entity.id
_entity.type
_entity.pdbx_description
1 polymer ?
#
loop_
_entity_poly.entity_id
_entity_poly.type
_entity_poly.pdbx_seq_one_letter_code
_entity_poly.pdbx_strand_id
1 'polypeptide(L)'
;MFKYYFKTKTMKINFITRIMAIALLGLLIAIPLACSSDDGGGDTPKEVTPVPDPTNTNTTIVSSSPVVADGTATASIMVTIADTDGTKMTTSGGTVALSSTGSAIISSVTDNSDGTYSATVTNTTVETVTISGTLGGTAITNTAEIEFTEPPAVDPTNENTIIDATATTIVDGISTSTVTVQLADVNGDKFNSSGGTVTLVVTGSAEISVVTDNGDGTYTATVTNTVEQTVTVSGTLDDVAITNTTEITFNPDDSNPAQEATQSTTPVGPSLIRINCGGPEVTFGDITFLADQYFSDGTISYNNELLTEISDTEMDELFLTERIPENGPMQKGPMTYNIPVTNGSYTVKLYFAEIFWGVDNPRGNAGGNGSRIFNATLEDTPVFTGYDLYKDIGAAKPDTRMYDVEVTDGVLTIMLEATVDKPKISAIEVLGNGTVGS
;
A
#
# COMPACT_ATOMS: atom_id res chain seq x y z
N MET A 1 4.96 31.18 -30.14
CA MET A 1 3.59 31.43 -30.67
C MET A 1 2.58 30.65 -29.81
N PHE A 2 1.26 30.86 -30.01
CA PHE A 2 0.09 30.08 -29.51
C PHE A 2 0.32 29.05 -28.38
N LYS A 3 -0.22 29.15 -27.14
CA LYS A 3 -1.40 29.82 -26.54
C LYS A 3 -2.75 29.07 -26.75
N TYR A 4 -3.39 28.71 -25.63
CA TYR A 4 -4.71 28.03 -25.48
C TYR A 4 -4.75 26.54 -25.91
N TYR A 5 -5.73 25.71 -25.51
CA TYR A 5 -6.95 25.91 -24.70
C TYR A 5 -7.27 24.63 -23.92
N PHE A 6 -7.77 24.71 -22.68
CA PHE A 6 -8.83 23.80 -22.23
C PHE A 6 -9.81 24.55 -21.32
N LYS A 7 -11.10 24.17 -21.37
CA LYS A 7 -12.21 24.95 -20.84
C LYS A 7 -12.99 24.13 -19.81
N THR A 8 -13.25 24.73 -18.65
CA THR A 8 -13.92 24.08 -17.52
C THR A 8 -15.39 23.77 -17.79
N LYS A 9 -15.93 22.81 -17.04
CA LYS A 9 -17.38 22.72 -16.78
C LYS A 9 -17.63 22.89 -15.28
N THR A 10 -18.59 23.75 -14.98
CA THR A 10 -19.16 24.11 -13.67
C THR A 10 -19.79 22.88 -12.95
N MET A 11 -20.12 22.90 -11.65
CA MET A 11 -20.59 24.00 -10.76
C MET A 11 -20.24 23.68 -9.27
N LYS A 12 -19.87 24.68 -8.42
CA LYS A 12 -20.67 25.28 -7.30
C LYS A 12 -21.17 24.25 -6.25
N ILE A 13 -21.26 24.48 -4.92
CA ILE A 13 -21.25 25.69 -4.04
C ILE A 13 -20.97 25.16 -2.58
N ASN A 14 -20.67 25.86 -1.47
CA ASN A 14 -20.35 27.24 -1.00
C ASN A 14 -19.89 27.12 0.51
N PHE A 15 -19.55 28.10 1.37
CA PHE A 15 -19.25 29.55 1.34
C PHE A 15 -18.56 29.96 2.69
N ILE A 16 -17.76 31.05 2.70
CA ILE A 16 -17.61 32.05 3.82
C ILE A 16 -17.02 31.57 5.19
N THR A 17 -16.13 32.31 5.91
CA THR A 17 -15.76 33.75 5.85
C THR A 17 -14.23 34.04 5.89
N ARG A 18 -13.87 35.13 5.21
CA ARG A 18 -12.65 35.97 5.27
C ARG A 18 -12.14 36.28 6.71
N ILE A 19 -10.86 36.52 7.01
CA ILE A 19 -9.75 37.30 6.37
C ILE A 19 -9.89 38.84 6.45
N MET A 20 -9.14 39.49 7.35
CA MET A 20 -8.19 40.58 7.04
C MET A 20 -7.50 41.14 8.31
N ALA A 21 -6.22 41.50 8.20
CA ALA A 21 -5.47 42.21 9.26
C ALA A 21 -4.51 43.24 8.62
N ILE A 22 -4.80 44.54 8.79
CA ILE A 22 -4.08 45.67 8.16
C ILE A 22 -4.15 46.91 9.06
N ALA A 23 -3.05 47.69 9.12
CA ALA A 23 -2.93 49.08 9.60
C ALA A 23 -3.09 49.34 11.13
N LEU A 24 -2.48 50.38 11.74
CA LEU A 24 -1.48 51.36 11.24
C LEU A 24 -0.53 51.81 12.38
N LEU A 25 0.64 52.34 12.04
CA LEU A 25 1.48 53.14 12.94
C LEU A 25 1.10 54.64 12.82
N GLY A 26 0.81 55.31 13.95
CA GLY A 26 0.46 56.73 13.96
C GLY A 26 0.72 57.40 15.31
N LEU A 27 1.69 58.33 15.34
CA LEU A 27 2.06 59.14 16.51
C LEU A 27 1.48 60.55 16.37
N LEU A 28 0.77 61.07 17.38
CA LEU A 28 0.42 62.50 17.41
C LEU A 28 0.37 63.12 18.82
N ILE A 29 1.43 63.87 19.12
CA ILE A 29 1.49 65.16 19.84
C ILE A 29 0.34 65.50 20.82
N ALA A 30 0.70 65.68 22.09
CA ALA A 30 -0.15 66.36 23.07
C ALA A 30 0.04 67.89 23.05
N ILE A 31 -1.05 68.65 23.13
CA ILE A 31 -1.07 70.09 23.42
C ILE A 31 -2.21 70.34 24.42
N PRO A 32 -1.96 70.96 25.59
CA PRO A 32 -3.03 71.33 26.51
C PRO A 32 -3.72 72.64 26.05
N LEU A 33 -5.05 72.65 26.03
CA LEU A 33 -5.83 73.88 25.92
C LEU A 33 -6.82 73.95 27.08
N ALA A 34 -6.61 74.93 27.96
CA ALA A 34 -7.50 75.25 29.07
C ALA A 34 -8.33 76.51 28.72
N CYS A 35 -9.34 76.79 29.57
CA CYS A 35 -10.45 77.74 29.36
C CYS A 35 -11.61 77.17 28.51
N SER A 36 -12.88 77.40 28.86
CA SER A 36 -13.44 77.96 30.10
C SER A 36 -14.92 77.58 30.23
N SER A 37 -15.41 77.49 31.47
CA SER A 37 -16.80 77.75 31.92
C SER A 37 -17.97 77.31 31.02
N ASP A 38 -18.71 76.29 31.46
CA ASP A 38 -20.10 76.52 31.90
C ASP A 38 -20.47 75.52 33.02
N ASP A 39 -21.52 75.84 33.79
CA ASP A 39 -21.97 75.00 34.91
C ASP A 39 -22.85 73.83 34.43
N GLY A 40 -22.46 72.60 34.79
CA GLY A 40 -23.19 71.40 34.42
C GLY A 40 -22.80 70.19 35.26
N GLY A 41 -23.55 69.95 36.34
CA GLY A 41 -23.41 68.75 37.19
C GLY A 41 -23.92 67.48 36.49
N GLY A 42 -23.27 67.09 35.39
CA GLY A 42 -23.47 65.79 34.75
C GLY A 42 -22.74 64.71 35.54
N ASP A 43 -23.49 63.93 36.31
CA ASP A 43 -22.97 62.73 36.98
C ASP A 43 -22.34 61.82 35.93
N THR A 44 -21.02 61.60 36.02
CA THR A 44 -20.34 60.61 35.17
C THR A 44 -21.02 59.27 35.42
N PRO A 45 -21.60 58.60 34.40
CA PRO A 45 -22.42 57.41 34.62
C PRO A 45 -21.70 56.43 35.53
N LYS A 46 -22.18 56.33 36.78
CA LYS A 46 -21.46 55.65 37.85
C LYS A 46 -21.26 54.22 37.42
N GLU A 47 -20.01 53.87 37.11
CA GLU A 47 -19.67 52.55 36.58
C GLU A 47 -20.08 51.49 37.61
N VAL A 48 -21.20 50.82 37.30
CA VAL A 48 -21.75 49.77 38.15
C VAL A 48 -20.83 48.58 37.96
N THR A 49 -19.86 48.42 38.86
CA THR A 49 -19.02 47.23 38.93
C THR A 49 -19.93 46.01 38.96
N PRO A 50 -19.92 45.13 37.94
CA PRO A 50 -20.86 44.03 37.86
C PRO A 50 -20.71 43.13 39.09
N VAL A 51 -21.82 42.84 39.76
CA VAL A 51 -21.84 42.09 41.02
C VAL A 51 -22.17 40.64 40.70
N PRO A 52 -21.23 39.68 40.86
CA PRO A 52 -21.46 38.27 40.55
C PRO A 52 -22.64 37.69 41.35
N ASP A 53 -23.57 37.05 40.65
CA ASP A 53 -24.77 36.45 41.25
C ASP A 53 -24.82 34.93 40.95
N PRO A 54 -24.50 34.07 41.92
CA PRO A 54 -24.59 32.63 41.75
C PRO A 54 -26.03 32.11 41.63
N THR A 55 -27.03 32.92 41.96
CA THR A 55 -28.45 32.54 41.90
C THR A 55 -29.12 32.90 40.58
N ASN A 56 -28.51 33.79 39.80
CA ASN A 56 -29.00 34.22 38.48
C ASN A 56 -29.09 33.06 37.49
N THR A 57 -30.16 32.99 36.69
CA THR A 57 -30.39 31.90 35.73
C THR A 57 -29.37 31.82 34.60
N ASN A 58 -28.59 32.89 34.37
CA ASN A 58 -27.51 32.93 33.40
C ASN A 58 -26.15 32.53 34.01
N THR A 59 -26.08 32.34 35.34
CA THR A 59 -24.98 31.61 35.97
C THR A 59 -25.25 30.11 35.81
N THR A 60 -24.37 29.41 35.09
CA THR A 60 -24.60 28.02 34.68
C THR A 60 -23.40 27.13 34.94
N ILE A 61 -23.67 25.86 35.20
CA ILE A 61 -22.72 24.74 35.21
C ILE A 61 -23.11 23.84 34.03
N VAL A 62 -22.16 23.50 33.17
CA VAL A 62 -22.37 22.63 32.01
C VAL A 62 -21.35 21.50 32.04
N SER A 63 -21.83 20.27 31.83
CA SER A 63 -21.03 19.04 31.77
C SER A 63 -20.98 18.46 30.34
N SER A 64 -19.98 17.62 30.07
CA SER A 64 -20.03 16.64 28.98
C SER A 64 -20.42 15.26 29.52
N SER A 65 -21.39 14.60 28.88
CA SER A 65 -21.98 13.32 29.30
C SER A 65 -22.54 12.58 28.07
N PRO A 66 -22.58 11.23 28.05
CA PRO A 66 -22.02 10.29 29.02
C PRO A 66 -20.49 10.18 28.95
N VAL A 67 -19.88 9.51 29.93
CA VAL A 67 -18.44 9.21 30.00
C VAL A 67 -18.23 7.79 30.55
N VAL A 68 -17.17 7.09 30.13
CA VAL A 68 -16.87 5.73 30.61
C VAL A 68 -16.32 5.76 32.05
N ALA A 69 -16.74 4.80 32.88
CA ALA A 69 -16.34 4.64 34.27
C ALA A 69 -14.97 3.93 34.47
N ASP A 70 -13.95 4.28 33.69
CA ASP A 70 -12.61 3.65 33.75
C ASP A 70 -11.61 4.35 34.69
N GLY A 71 -12.00 5.48 35.29
CA GLY A 71 -11.16 6.30 36.18
C GLY A 71 -10.18 7.26 35.49
N THR A 72 -10.05 7.18 34.16
CA THR A 72 -9.14 7.99 33.34
C THR A 72 -9.89 8.89 32.33
N ALA A 73 -11.01 8.41 31.78
CA ALA A 73 -11.93 9.19 30.97
C ALA A 73 -12.52 10.36 31.79
N THR A 74 -12.56 11.55 31.18
CA THR A 74 -12.90 12.79 31.88
C THR A 74 -14.16 13.44 31.31
N ALA A 75 -15.12 13.72 32.17
CA ALA A 75 -16.14 14.72 31.89
C ALA A 75 -15.54 16.13 32.08
N SER A 76 -15.69 17.00 31.10
CA SER A 76 -15.42 18.42 31.25
C SER A 76 -16.54 19.11 32.04
N ILE A 77 -16.18 20.09 32.88
CA ILE A 77 -17.11 21.03 33.52
C ILE A 77 -16.72 22.45 33.14
N MET A 78 -17.70 23.22 32.70
CA MET A 78 -17.58 24.67 32.52
C MET A 78 -18.62 25.38 33.39
N VAL A 79 -18.16 26.26 34.29
CA VAL A 79 -19.02 27.21 35.00
C VAL A 79 -18.93 28.56 34.29
N THR A 80 -20.06 29.17 33.96
CA THR A 80 -20.15 30.59 33.56
C THR A 80 -20.81 31.35 34.70
N ILE A 81 -20.22 32.47 35.14
CA ILE A 81 -20.85 33.38 36.10
C ILE A 81 -21.51 34.56 35.39
N ALA A 82 -22.72 34.92 35.81
CA ALA A 82 -23.40 36.16 35.45
C ALA A 82 -23.49 37.12 36.66
N ASP A 83 -23.74 38.40 36.37
CA ASP A 83 -24.10 39.39 37.37
C ASP A 83 -25.60 39.37 37.72
N THR A 84 -26.01 40.24 38.66
CA THR A 84 -27.41 40.38 39.08
C THR A 84 -28.38 40.74 37.96
N ASP A 85 -27.91 41.40 36.89
CA ASP A 85 -28.72 41.77 35.72
C ASP A 85 -28.74 40.65 34.66
N GLY A 86 -28.00 39.55 34.88
CA GLY A 86 -27.88 38.41 33.99
C GLY A 86 -26.86 38.59 32.87
N THR A 87 -26.02 39.63 32.91
CA THR A 87 -24.91 39.80 31.99
C THR A 87 -23.79 38.85 32.39
N LYS A 88 -23.18 38.13 31.43
CA LYS A 88 -22.02 37.28 31.72
C LYS A 88 -20.84 38.14 32.19
N MET A 89 -20.19 37.71 33.27
CA MET A 89 -18.95 38.31 33.73
C MET A 89 -17.89 38.22 32.61
N THR A 90 -16.98 39.19 32.56
CA THR A 90 -15.81 39.20 31.64
C THR A 90 -14.47 39.17 32.41
N THR A 91 -14.54 38.95 33.72
CA THR A 91 -13.45 38.88 34.69
C THR A 91 -13.83 37.85 35.77
N SER A 92 -12.87 37.41 36.60
CA SER A 92 -13.15 36.53 37.74
C SER A 92 -14.28 37.07 38.62
N GLY A 93 -15.28 36.21 38.89
CA GLY A 93 -16.35 36.46 39.86
C GLY A 93 -15.97 36.12 41.30
N GLY A 94 -14.72 35.73 41.57
CA GLY A 94 -14.24 35.23 42.86
C GLY A 94 -13.99 33.71 42.88
N THR A 95 -13.93 33.10 44.06
CA THR A 95 -13.61 31.68 44.20
C THR A 95 -14.83 30.80 43.90
N VAL A 96 -14.73 29.94 42.88
CA VAL A 96 -15.68 28.83 42.65
C VAL A 96 -15.16 27.55 43.31
N ALA A 97 -16.05 26.82 43.97
CA ALA A 97 -15.81 25.45 44.44
C ALA A 97 -16.94 24.53 43.97
N LEU A 98 -16.59 23.34 43.46
CA LEU A 98 -17.52 22.33 42.95
C LEU A 98 -17.64 21.13 43.90
N SER A 99 -18.77 20.43 43.81
CA SER A 99 -19.03 19.16 44.51
C SER A 99 -19.85 18.21 43.65
N SER A 100 -19.65 16.91 43.84
CA SER A 100 -20.36 15.80 43.19
C SER A 100 -21.24 15.05 44.18
N THR A 101 -22.31 14.43 43.70
CA THR A 101 -22.91 13.25 44.36
C THR A 101 -22.14 11.98 43.98
N GLY A 102 -22.40 10.87 44.67
CA GLY A 102 -21.78 9.58 44.33
C GLY A 102 -20.31 9.50 44.73
N SER A 103 -19.51 8.82 43.91
CA SER A 103 -18.07 8.58 44.12
C SER A 103 -17.14 9.30 43.14
N ALA A 104 -17.70 10.05 42.17
CA ALA A 104 -16.94 10.75 41.14
C ALA A 104 -16.02 11.85 41.70
N ILE A 105 -14.78 11.89 41.20
CA ILE A 105 -13.67 12.74 41.66
C ILE A 105 -13.56 13.98 40.75
N ILE A 106 -13.67 15.17 41.33
CA ILE A 106 -13.50 16.45 40.62
C ILE A 106 -12.04 16.95 40.75
N SER A 107 -11.48 17.50 39.68
CA SER A 107 -10.19 18.18 39.68
C SER A 107 -10.18 19.47 40.50
N SER A 108 -9.01 20.10 40.66
CA SER A 108 -8.94 21.51 41.03
C SER A 108 -9.71 22.37 40.02
N VAL A 109 -10.54 23.29 40.52
CA VAL A 109 -11.21 24.31 39.69
C VAL A 109 -10.19 25.35 39.24
N THR A 110 -10.16 25.64 37.95
CA THR A 110 -9.34 26.68 37.33
C THR A 110 -10.21 27.89 37.01
N ASP A 111 -9.80 29.07 37.44
CA ASP A 111 -10.40 30.35 37.06
C ASP A 111 -9.78 30.81 35.74
N ASN A 112 -10.58 30.90 34.68
CA ASN A 112 -10.09 31.30 33.35
C ASN A 112 -9.88 32.83 33.25
N SER A 113 -10.17 33.58 34.32
CA SER A 113 -10.07 35.04 34.45
C SER A 113 -10.97 35.86 33.51
N ASP A 114 -11.90 35.21 32.81
CA ASP A 114 -12.82 35.81 31.82
C ASP A 114 -14.30 35.72 32.22
N GLY A 115 -14.59 35.35 33.47
CA GLY A 115 -15.95 35.06 33.96
C GLY A 115 -16.36 33.58 33.89
N THR A 116 -15.50 32.72 33.32
CA THR A 116 -15.68 31.27 33.29
C THR A 116 -14.65 30.51 34.13
N TYR A 117 -15.02 29.30 34.53
CA TYR A 117 -14.19 28.39 35.33
C TYR A 117 -14.24 27.00 34.72
N SER A 118 -13.13 26.27 34.78
CA SER A 118 -12.99 24.93 34.20
C SER A 118 -12.55 23.89 35.25
N ALA A 119 -13.07 22.67 35.12
CA ALA A 119 -12.65 21.50 35.87
C ALA A 119 -12.88 20.22 35.05
N THR A 120 -12.33 19.10 35.49
CA THR A 120 -12.67 17.76 34.98
C THR A 120 -13.19 16.86 36.09
N VAL A 121 -13.94 15.82 35.71
CA VAL A 121 -14.48 14.80 36.63
C VAL A 121 -14.15 13.42 36.07
N THR A 122 -13.61 12.52 36.91
CA THR A 122 -13.44 11.09 36.60
C THR A 122 -14.26 10.22 37.55
N ASN A 123 -14.55 8.98 37.16
CA ASN A 123 -15.16 8.00 38.06
C ASN A 123 -14.71 6.57 37.68
N THR A 124 -14.62 5.67 38.67
CA THR A 124 -14.47 4.22 38.45
C THR A 124 -15.75 3.43 38.75
N THR A 125 -16.84 4.13 39.08
CA THR A 125 -18.16 3.56 39.36
C THR A 125 -19.14 3.92 38.25
N VAL A 126 -19.93 2.95 37.80
CA VAL A 126 -21.07 3.16 36.90
C VAL A 126 -22.22 3.77 37.71
N GLU A 127 -22.44 5.08 37.57
CA GLU A 127 -23.48 5.84 38.27
C GLU A 127 -23.77 7.19 37.58
N THR A 128 -24.98 7.73 37.77
CA THR A 128 -25.28 9.12 37.42
C THR A 128 -24.94 10.03 38.60
N VAL A 129 -24.14 11.08 38.38
CA VAL A 129 -23.77 12.06 39.41
C VAL A 129 -24.26 13.46 39.07
N THR A 130 -24.76 14.19 40.07
CA THR A 130 -25.11 15.60 39.97
C THR A 130 -23.95 16.46 40.45
N ILE A 131 -23.49 17.37 39.61
CA ILE A 131 -22.46 18.37 39.91
C ILE A 131 -23.14 19.65 40.37
N SER A 132 -22.74 20.13 41.54
CA SER A 132 -23.18 21.38 42.17
C SER A 132 -21.98 22.30 42.39
N GLY A 133 -22.25 23.59 42.62
CA GLY A 133 -21.19 24.58 42.83
C GLY A 133 -21.53 25.65 43.86
N THR A 134 -20.51 26.38 44.28
CA THR A 134 -20.63 27.60 45.09
C THR A 134 -19.73 28.69 44.53
N LEU A 135 -20.14 29.95 44.64
CA LEU A 135 -19.32 31.13 44.40
C LEU A 135 -19.14 31.89 45.72
N GLY A 136 -17.91 32.04 46.20
CA GLY A 136 -17.62 32.66 47.50
C GLY A 136 -18.26 31.96 48.71
N GLY A 137 -18.68 30.70 48.55
CA GLY A 137 -19.43 29.93 49.54
C GLY A 137 -20.96 30.01 49.43
N THR A 138 -21.49 30.88 48.56
CA THR A 138 -22.94 30.92 48.23
C THR A 138 -23.25 29.90 47.14
N ALA A 139 -24.30 29.09 47.31
CA ALA A 139 -24.67 28.06 46.34
C ALA A 139 -25.04 28.63 44.96
N ILE A 140 -24.54 27.99 43.90
CA ILE A 140 -25.00 28.19 42.53
C ILE A 140 -26.33 27.43 42.37
N THR A 141 -27.34 28.08 41.80
CA THR A 141 -28.70 27.50 41.68
C THR A 141 -28.84 26.47 40.56
N ASN A 142 -27.98 26.55 39.54
CA ASN A 142 -27.92 25.58 38.46
C ASN A 142 -26.94 24.43 38.78
N THR A 143 -27.31 23.22 38.37
CA THR A 143 -26.52 21.99 38.46
C THR A 143 -26.40 21.34 37.08
N ALA A 144 -25.45 20.43 36.95
CA ALA A 144 -25.26 19.60 35.75
C ALA A 144 -25.23 18.11 36.14
N GLU A 145 -25.58 17.21 35.23
CA GLU A 145 -25.49 15.77 35.47
C GLU A 145 -24.41 15.13 34.57
N ILE A 146 -23.78 14.07 35.05
CA ILE A 146 -22.92 13.20 34.26
C ILE A 146 -23.37 11.76 34.49
N GLU A 147 -23.65 11.05 33.41
CA GLU A 147 -23.86 9.61 33.40
C GLU A 147 -22.51 8.92 33.16
N PHE A 148 -22.01 8.20 34.17
CA PHE A 148 -20.85 7.33 34.02
C PHE A 148 -21.30 5.93 33.63
N THR A 149 -20.93 5.48 32.43
CA THR A 149 -21.36 4.20 31.83
C THR A 149 -20.31 3.12 32.02
N GLU A 150 -20.72 1.86 31.91
CA GLU A 150 -19.79 0.72 31.89
C GLU A 150 -18.83 0.83 30.68
N PRO A 151 -17.55 0.43 30.81
CA PRO A 151 -16.65 0.31 29.65
C PRO A 151 -17.23 -0.67 28.62
N PRO A 152 -17.01 -0.44 27.31
CA PRO A 152 -17.46 -1.38 26.28
C PRO A 152 -16.83 -2.76 26.52
N ALA A 153 -17.65 -3.80 26.47
CA ALA A 153 -17.20 -5.18 26.59
C ALA A 153 -16.92 -5.74 25.18
N VAL A 154 -15.75 -6.34 25.00
CA VAL A 154 -15.35 -7.00 23.76
C VAL A 154 -16.20 -8.26 23.51
N ASP A 155 -16.60 -8.51 22.26
CA ASP A 155 -17.42 -9.65 21.87
C ASP A 155 -16.81 -10.39 20.66
N PRO A 156 -16.15 -11.54 20.86
CA PRO A 156 -15.60 -12.33 19.77
C PRO A 156 -16.68 -12.98 18.88
N THR A 157 -17.94 -12.99 19.31
CA THR A 157 -19.06 -13.57 18.55
C THR A 157 -19.80 -12.55 17.68
N ASN A 158 -19.56 -11.26 17.90
CA ASN A 158 -20.14 -10.15 17.12
C ASN A 158 -19.74 -10.22 15.64
N GLU A 159 -20.67 -9.89 14.73
CA GLU A 159 -20.43 -9.95 13.28
C GLU A 159 -19.34 -8.98 12.78
N ASN A 160 -19.02 -7.94 13.55
CA ASN A 160 -17.94 -6.99 13.27
C ASN A 160 -16.59 -7.39 13.91
N THR A 161 -16.52 -8.48 14.68
CA THR A 161 -15.23 -9.10 15.02
C THR A 161 -14.76 -9.94 13.82
N ILE A 162 -13.83 -9.38 13.05
CA ILE A 162 -13.40 -9.91 11.74
C ILE A 162 -11.98 -10.46 11.83
N ILE A 163 -11.76 -11.64 11.23
CA ILE A 163 -10.45 -12.15 10.82
C ILE A 163 -10.33 -11.91 9.32
N ASP A 164 -9.45 -11.03 8.89
CA ASP A 164 -9.13 -10.78 7.47
C ASP A 164 -7.72 -11.30 7.14
N ALA A 165 -7.45 -11.59 5.87
CA ALA A 165 -6.15 -12.10 5.42
C ALA A 165 -5.77 -11.51 4.06
N THR A 166 -4.54 -10.99 3.95
CA THR A 166 -4.04 -10.46 2.67
C THR A 166 -3.84 -11.60 1.67
N ALA A 167 -4.33 -11.45 0.44
CA ALA A 167 -4.13 -12.44 -0.62
C ALA A 167 -2.64 -12.71 -0.90
N THR A 168 -2.28 -13.99 -0.95
CA THR A 168 -0.98 -14.51 -1.40
C THR A 168 -1.13 -15.20 -2.75
N THR A 169 -0.20 -14.96 -3.68
CA THR A 169 -0.29 -15.50 -5.04
C THR A 169 0.61 -16.69 -5.33
N ILE A 170 1.57 -17.02 -4.44
CA ILE A 170 2.62 -18.02 -4.69
C ILE A 170 2.84 -18.97 -3.50
N VAL A 171 3.29 -20.19 -3.80
CA VAL A 171 3.68 -21.26 -2.86
C VAL A 171 5.22 -21.40 -2.88
N ASP A 172 5.90 -20.74 -1.94
CA ASP A 172 7.38 -20.67 -1.90
C ASP A 172 7.98 -20.93 -0.50
N GLY A 173 7.15 -21.03 0.55
CA GLY A 173 7.58 -21.09 1.95
C GLY A 173 8.19 -19.79 2.52
N ILE A 174 8.15 -18.67 1.79
CA ILE A 174 8.76 -17.38 2.14
C ILE A 174 7.72 -16.26 2.15
N SER A 175 6.82 -16.26 1.16
CA SER A 175 5.72 -15.32 1.00
C SER A 175 4.65 -15.53 2.07
N THR A 176 4.30 -14.44 2.74
CA THR A 176 3.38 -14.43 3.87
C THR A 176 2.04 -13.82 3.51
N SER A 177 0.95 -14.48 3.90
CA SER A 177 -0.34 -13.82 4.09
C SER A 177 -0.35 -13.18 5.48
N THR A 178 -0.61 -11.88 5.57
CA THR A 178 -0.83 -11.22 6.87
C THR A 178 -2.28 -11.39 7.26
N VAL A 179 -2.52 -12.15 8.32
CA VAL A 179 -3.81 -12.25 9.00
C VAL A 179 -3.94 -11.09 9.98
N THR A 180 -5.07 -10.39 9.93
CA THR A 180 -5.43 -9.33 10.88
C THR A 180 -6.76 -9.67 11.54
N VAL A 181 -6.79 -9.75 12.87
CA VAL A 181 -8.05 -9.74 13.63
C VAL A 181 -8.35 -8.30 14.03
N GLN A 182 -9.57 -7.83 13.77
CA GLN A 182 -10.15 -6.64 14.38
C GLN A 182 -11.22 -7.11 15.36
N LEU A 183 -11.06 -6.79 16.65
CA LEU A 183 -12.11 -7.04 17.64
C LEU A 183 -13.18 -5.92 17.60
N ALA A 184 -14.43 -6.30 17.87
CA ALA A 184 -15.55 -5.40 18.10
C ALA A 184 -16.10 -5.57 19.52
N ASP A 185 -16.88 -4.59 19.98
CA ASP A 185 -17.63 -4.66 21.23
C ASP A 185 -19.03 -5.29 21.04
N VAL A 186 -19.79 -5.45 22.12
CA VAL A 186 -21.18 -5.95 22.11
C VAL A 186 -22.15 -5.10 21.27
N ASN A 187 -21.82 -3.86 20.91
CA ASN A 187 -22.61 -3.00 20.04
C ASN A 187 -22.21 -3.13 18.55
N GLY A 188 -21.09 -3.79 18.28
CA GLY A 188 -20.46 -3.88 16.95
C GLY A 188 -19.56 -2.70 16.62
N ASP A 189 -19.27 -1.81 17.56
CA ASP A 189 -18.25 -0.77 17.38
C ASP A 189 -16.84 -1.37 17.49
N LYS A 190 -15.88 -0.77 16.79
CA LYS A 190 -14.48 -1.23 16.84
C LYS A 190 -13.93 -1.13 18.26
N PHE A 191 -13.36 -2.22 18.76
CA PHE A 191 -12.58 -2.18 19.99
C PHE A 191 -11.25 -1.43 19.73
N ASN A 192 -10.82 -0.60 20.68
CA ASN A 192 -9.67 0.32 20.52
C ASN A 192 -8.56 0.09 21.55
N SER A 193 -8.52 -1.11 22.13
CA SER A 193 -7.58 -1.54 23.17
C SER A 193 -7.36 -3.05 23.09
N SER A 194 -6.30 -3.60 23.69
CA SER A 194 -6.18 -5.05 23.90
C SER A 194 -7.47 -5.61 24.52
N GLY A 195 -8.01 -6.67 23.92
CA GLY A 195 -9.24 -7.35 24.35
C GLY A 195 -9.02 -8.67 25.09
N GLY A 196 -7.76 -9.08 25.31
CA GLY A 196 -7.40 -10.40 25.83
C GLY A 196 -6.43 -11.15 24.92
N THR A 197 -6.35 -12.47 25.09
CA THR A 197 -5.43 -13.34 24.36
C THR A 197 -6.07 -13.88 23.09
N VAL A 198 -5.66 -13.41 21.91
CA VAL A 198 -6.06 -14.01 20.63
C VAL A 198 -5.15 -15.18 20.30
N THR A 199 -5.75 -16.35 20.05
CA THR A 199 -5.07 -17.52 19.45
C THR A 199 -5.63 -17.76 18.06
N LEU A 200 -4.77 -17.91 17.05
CA LEU A 200 -5.16 -18.25 15.69
C LEU A 200 -4.72 -19.69 15.35
N VAL A 201 -5.52 -20.35 14.52
CA VAL A 201 -5.22 -21.68 13.96
C VAL A 201 -5.51 -21.68 12.45
N VAL A 202 -4.74 -22.48 11.71
CA VAL A 202 -4.87 -22.65 10.26
C VAL A 202 -5.02 -24.13 9.91
N THR A 203 -5.83 -24.44 8.91
CA THR A 203 -6.04 -25.82 8.43
C THR A 203 -4.95 -26.27 7.45
N GLY A 204 -4.84 -27.59 7.21
CA GLY A 204 -3.99 -28.13 6.15
C GLY A 204 -2.52 -28.24 6.57
N SER A 205 -1.62 -27.81 5.69
CA SER A 205 -0.15 -27.83 5.92
C SER A 205 0.50 -26.44 5.89
N ALA A 206 -0.30 -25.37 6.00
CA ALA A 206 0.23 -24.02 6.18
C ALA A 206 0.74 -23.84 7.62
N GLU A 207 1.79 -23.03 7.80
CA GLU A 207 2.32 -22.66 9.11
C GLU A 207 1.89 -21.23 9.45
N ILE A 208 1.50 -20.99 10.71
CA ILE A 208 1.10 -19.67 11.22
C ILE A 208 2.09 -19.19 12.29
N SER A 209 2.42 -17.91 12.27
CA SER A 209 3.31 -17.27 13.24
C SER A 209 2.68 -17.18 14.63
N VAL A 210 3.49 -16.76 15.61
CA VAL A 210 2.95 -16.21 16.86
C VAL A 210 2.03 -15.02 16.55
N VAL A 211 0.95 -14.89 17.32
CA VAL A 211 0.04 -13.74 17.25
C VAL A 211 0.65 -12.56 18.01
N THR A 212 0.59 -11.37 17.42
CA THR A 212 1.00 -10.11 18.03
C THR A 212 -0.24 -9.26 18.32
N ASP A 213 -0.44 -8.88 19.58
CA ASP A 213 -1.40 -7.86 19.99
C ASP A 213 -0.81 -6.47 19.71
N ASN A 214 -1.52 -5.64 18.94
CA ASN A 214 -1.08 -4.28 18.61
C ASN A 214 -1.45 -3.24 19.69
N GLY A 215 -2.27 -3.64 20.68
CA GLY A 215 -2.72 -2.80 21.79
C GLY A 215 -3.89 -1.87 21.45
N ASP A 216 -4.37 -1.87 20.20
CA ASP A 216 -5.42 -0.99 19.66
C ASP A 216 -6.71 -1.74 19.27
N GLY A 217 -6.89 -2.98 19.75
CA GLY A 217 -8.00 -3.86 19.38
C GLY A 217 -7.76 -4.66 18.10
N THR A 218 -6.60 -4.49 17.47
CA THR A 218 -6.15 -5.35 16.35
C THR A 218 -5.02 -6.30 16.75
N TYR A 219 -5.01 -7.47 16.11
CA TYR A 219 -4.01 -8.51 16.32
C TYR A 219 -3.50 -8.99 14.95
N THR A 220 -2.22 -9.32 14.85
CA THR A 220 -1.59 -9.73 13.58
C THR A 220 -0.80 -11.02 13.69
N ALA A 221 -0.81 -11.81 12.63
CA ALA A 221 0.04 -12.99 12.42
C ALA A 221 0.35 -13.14 10.93
N THR A 222 1.38 -13.90 10.59
CA THR A 222 1.67 -14.29 9.20
C THR A 222 1.43 -15.78 8.99
N VAL A 223 0.96 -16.15 7.79
CA VAL A 223 0.79 -17.53 7.34
C VAL A 223 1.65 -17.79 6.11
N THR A 224 2.43 -18.85 6.13
CA THR A 224 3.24 -19.35 4.99
C THR A 224 2.82 -20.78 4.63
N ASN A 225 3.16 -21.22 3.41
CA ASN A 225 2.83 -22.57 2.94
C ASN A 225 3.80 -23.02 1.84
N THR A 226 3.98 -24.34 1.71
CA THR A 226 4.83 -25.02 0.70
C THR A 226 4.06 -26.02 -0.17
N VAL A 227 2.73 -26.09 -0.03
CA VAL A 227 1.82 -26.96 -0.79
C VAL A 227 0.67 -26.15 -1.38
N GLU A 228 0.28 -26.40 -2.63
CA GLU A 228 -0.94 -25.82 -3.22
C GLU A 228 -2.20 -26.31 -2.47
N GLN A 229 -2.98 -25.37 -1.91
CA GLN A 229 -4.25 -25.63 -1.22
C GLN A 229 -4.94 -24.31 -0.83
N THR A 230 -6.27 -24.36 -0.68
CA THR A 230 -6.99 -23.38 0.15
C THR A 230 -6.97 -23.83 1.60
N VAL A 231 -6.62 -22.91 2.50
CA VAL A 231 -6.68 -23.11 3.96
C VAL A 231 -7.64 -22.11 4.60
N THR A 232 -8.36 -22.54 5.64
CA THR A 232 -9.16 -21.65 6.48
C THR A 232 -8.35 -21.24 7.70
N VAL A 233 -8.41 -19.95 8.05
CA VAL A 233 -7.92 -19.41 9.32
C VAL A 233 -9.10 -19.09 10.23
N SER A 234 -9.00 -19.52 11.49
CA SER A 234 -9.97 -19.26 12.55
C SER A 234 -9.24 -18.98 13.88
N GLY A 235 -9.97 -18.60 14.93
CA GLY A 235 -9.34 -18.29 16.21
C GLY A 235 -10.26 -18.21 17.42
N THR A 236 -9.66 -17.92 18.56
CA THR A 236 -10.31 -17.68 19.85
C THR A 236 -9.79 -16.40 20.49
N LEU A 237 -10.63 -15.73 21.29
CA LEU A 237 -10.26 -14.70 22.25
C LEU A 237 -10.52 -15.26 23.66
N ASP A 238 -9.48 -15.41 24.47
CA ASP A 238 -9.53 -15.99 25.81
C ASP A 238 -10.40 -17.28 25.88
N ASP A 239 -10.03 -18.26 25.04
CA ASP A 239 -10.71 -19.55 24.80
C ASP A 239 -12.13 -19.50 24.21
N VAL A 240 -12.73 -18.31 24.01
CA VAL A 240 -14.03 -18.15 23.32
C VAL A 240 -13.81 -18.05 21.81
N ALA A 241 -14.51 -18.87 21.02
CA ALA A 241 -14.37 -18.88 19.56
C ALA A 241 -14.79 -17.56 18.91
N ILE A 242 -13.96 -17.06 18.00
CA ILE A 242 -14.33 -15.99 17.07
C ILE A 242 -15.25 -16.60 16.01
N THR A 243 -16.40 -15.97 15.76
CA THR A 243 -17.42 -16.49 14.81
C THR A 243 -17.03 -16.31 13.35
N ASN A 244 -16.19 -15.31 13.05
CA ASN A 244 -15.65 -15.06 11.73
C ASN A 244 -14.44 -15.96 11.40
N THR A 245 -14.30 -16.34 10.14
CA THR A 245 -13.17 -17.10 9.58
C THR A 245 -12.87 -16.60 8.16
N THR A 246 -11.61 -16.69 7.74
CA THR A 246 -11.18 -16.30 6.38
C THR A 246 -10.44 -17.43 5.68
N GLU A 247 -10.40 -17.39 4.35
CA GLU A 247 -9.72 -18.38 3.50
C GLU A 247 -8.50 -17.77 2.80
N ILE A 248 -7.38 -18.50 2.83
CA ILE A 248 -6.17 -18.16 2.08
C ILE A 248 -5.96 -19.27 1.04
N THR A 249 -6.04 -18.90 -0.23
CA THR A 249 -5.76 -19.80 -1.35
C THR A 249 -4.31 -19.64 -1.79
N PHE A 250 -3.51 -20.69 -1.61
CA PHE A 250 -2.12 -20.75 -2.04
C PHE A 250 -2.02 -21.45 -3.40
N ASN A 251 -1.75 -20.69 -4.45
CA ASN A 251 -1.54 -21.16 -5.82
C ASN A 251 -0.03 -21.29 -6.14
N PRO A 252 0.38 -22.16 -7.08
CA PRO A 252 1.75 -22.21 -7.57
C PRO A 252 2.09 -21.02 -8.49
N ASP A 253 3.39 -20.64 -8.54
CA ASP A 253 3.92 -19.63 -9.45
C ASP A 253 4.26 -20.25 -10.83
N ASP A 254 3.23 -20.67 -11.56
CA ASP A 254 3.37 -21.59 -12.69
C ASP A 254 3.60 -20.94 -14.07
N SER A 255 3.46 -19.63 -14.23
CA SER A 255 3.73 -18.98 -15.52
C SER A 255 5.25 -18.87 -15.77
N ASN A 256 5.78 -19.83 -16.53
CA ASN A 256 7.09 -19.75 -17.17
C ASN A 256 6.94 -20.01 -18.69
N PRO A 257 7.15 -19.01 -19.56
CA PRO A 257 7.43 -17.61 -19.24
C PRO A 257 6.28 -16.92 -18.49
N ALA A 258 6.59 -15.85 -17.75
CA ALA A 258 5.61 -15.05 -17.00
C ALA A 258 4.50 -14.45 -17.90
N GLN A 259 4.79 -14.25 -19.18
CA GLN A 259 3.78 -14.05 -20.23
C GLN A 259 4.25 -14.71 -21.52
N GLU A 260 3.34 -15.35 -22.27
CA GLU A 260 3.58 -15.81 -23.63
C GLU A 260 2.48 -15.34 -24.60
N ALA A 261 2.85 -15.07 -25.85
CA ALA A 261 1.93 -15.08 -26.98
C ALA A 261 1.55 -16.53 -27.34
N THR A 262 0.43 -16.72 -28.02
CA THR A 262 0.06 -18.06 -28.54
C THR A 262 1.06 -18.49 -29.61
N GLN A 263 1.76 -19.60 -29.39
CA GLN A 263 2.66 -20.16 -30.40
C GLN A 263 1.89 -20.66 -31.63
N SER A 264 2.50 -20.45 -32.80
CA SER A 264 2.04 -20.98 -34.07
C SER A 264 2.28 -22.48 -34.14
N THR A 265 1.34 -23.23 -34.69
CA THR A 265 1.45 -24.70 -34.85
C THR A 265 1.77 -25.13 -36.28
N THR A 266 1.69 -24.21 -37.26
CA THR A 266 1.99 -24.45 -38.68
C THR A 266 2.62 -23.21 -39.29
N PRO A 267 3.75 -23.29 -40.00
CA PRO A 267 4.35 -22.13 -40.68
C PRO A 267 3.49 -21.57 -41.81
N VAL A 268 3.53 -20.24 -42.02
CA VAL A 268 2.79 -19.53 -43.09
C VAL A 268 3.40 -19.69 -44.49
N GLY A 269 4.55 -20.36 -44.62
CA GLY A 269 5.22 -20.63 -45.89
C GLY A 269 6.42 -21.58 -45.76
N PRO A 270 7.17 -21.80 -46.85
CA PRO A 270 8.44 -22.55 -46.80
C PRO A 270 9.50 -21.82 -45.95
N SER A 271 10.52 -22.57 -45.53
CA SER A 271 11.70 -21.99 -44.87
C SER A 271 12.51 -21.15 -45.87
N LEU A 272 12.86 -19.92 -45.49
CA LEU A 272 13.55 -18.95 -46.32
C LEU A 272 15.02 -18.77 -45.90
N ILE A 273 15.28 -18.76 -44.59
CA ILE A 273 16.63 -18.75 -44.03
C ILE A 273 16.66 -19.47 -42.68
N ARG A 274 17.80 -20.12 -42.42
CA ARG A 274 18.18 -20.72 -41.14
C ARG A 274 19.55 -20.19 -40.75
N ILE A 275 19.71 -19.76 -39.50
CA ILE A 275 20.93 -19.13 -38.98
C ILE A 275 21.34 -19.89 -37.71
N ASN A 276 22.58 -20.38 -37.66
CA ASN A 276 23.20 -20.91 -36.45
C ASN A 276 23.75 -19.75 -35.62
N CYS A 277 23.11 -19.40 -34.51
CA CYS A 277 23.44 -18.22 -33.72
C CYS A 277 24.69 -18.48 -32.86
N GLY A 278 25.70 -17.63 -33.03
CA GLY A 278 27.06 -17.84 -32.50
C GLY A 278 27.90 -18.84 -33.30
N GLY A 279 27.32 -19.61 -34.23
CA GLY A 279 27.97 -20.77 -34.84
C GLY A 279 28.37 -20.63 -36.32
N PRO A 280 29.14 -21.61 -36.84
CA PRO A 280 29.42 -21.75 -38.26
C PRO A 280 28.21 -22.34 -39.01
N GLU A 281 28.33 -22.44 -40.33
CA GLU A 281 27.38 -23.20 -41.16
C GLU A 281 27.43 -24.69 -40.79
N VAL A 282 26.27 -25.28 -40.52
CA VAL A 282 26.09 -26.69 -40.11
C VAL A 282 24.97 -27.34 -40.93
N THR A 283 25.05 -28.65 -41.18
CA THR A 283 24.08 -29.35 -42.04
C THR A 283 23.69 -30.72 -41.48
N PHE A 284 22.39 -30.90 -41.23
CA PHE A 284 21.77 -32.10 -40.69
C PHE A 284 20.91 -32.75 -41.78
N GLY A 285 21.48 -33.67 -42.55
CA GLY A 285 20.82 -34.26 -43.72
C GLY A 285 20.57 -33.21 -44.80
N ASP A 286 19.31 -32.99 -45.18
CA ASP A 286 18.89 -31.97 -46.15
C ASP A 286 18.67 -30.57 -45.50
N ILE A 287 18.92 -30.41 -44.20
CA ILE A 287 18.69 -29.17 -43.45
C ILE A 287 20.03 -28.46 -43.16
N THR A 288 20.34 -27.40 -43.91
CA THR A 288 21.46 -26.50 -43.60
C THR A 288 20.99 -25.31 -42.77
N PHE A 289 21.74 -24.98 -41.72
CA PHE A 289 21.72 -23.68 -41.04
C PHE A 289 22.97 -22.91 -41.46
N LEU A 290 22.81 -21.70 -41.99
CA LEU A 290 23.93 -20.85 -42.40
C LEU A 290 24.70 -20.33 -41.18
N ALA A 291 25.96 -19.95 -41.39
CA ALA A 291 26.76 -19.28 -40.38
C ALA A 291 26.10 -17.98 -39.86
N ASP A 292 26.41 -17.61 -38.62
CA ASP A 292 25.77 -16.49 -37.93
C ASP A 292 25.89 -15.15 -38.67
N GLN A 293 24.76 -14.42 -38.78
CA GLN A 293 24.64 -13.22 -39.58
C GLN A 293 23.41 -12.38 -39.16
N TYR A 294 23.36 -11.11 -39.59
CA TYR A 294 22.29 -10.14 -39.27
C TYR A 294 22.14 -9.73 -37.78
N PHE A 295 23.01 -10.20 -36.89
CA PHE A 295 23.09 -9.74 -35.50
C PHE A 295 23.62 -8.30 -35.37
N SER A 296 23.26 -7.63 -34.26
CA SER A 296 23.74 -6.30 -33.89
C SER A 296 25.17 -6.30 -33.31
N ASP A 297 25.85 -5.16 -33.40
CA ASP A 297 27.06 -4.87 -32.63
C ASP A 297 26.83 -5.04 -31.11
N GLY A 298 27.91 -5.17 -30.33
CA GLY A 298 27.85 -5.40 -28.88
C GLY A 298 27.49 -6.83 -28.49
N THR A 299 27.61 -7.79 -29.42
CA THR A 299 27.28 -9.21 -29.22
C THR A 299 28.46 -10.12 -29.57
N ILE A 300 28.56 -11.27 -28.89
CA ILE A 300 29.62 -12.26 -29.09
C ILE A 300 29.04 -13.66 -29.30
N SER A 301 29.77 -14.48 -30.05
CA SER A 301 29.59 -15.94 -30.04
C SER A 301 30.03 -16.48 -28.67
N TYR A 302 29.30 -17.47 -28.17
CA TYR A 302 29.67 -18.27 -27.02
C TYR A 302 29.42 -19.75 -27.28
N ASN A 303 30.27 -20.59 -26.70
CA ASN A 303 30.09 -22.02 -26.55
C ASN A 303 30.68 -22.41 -25.18
N ASN A 304 30.14 -23.46 -24.55
CA ASN A 304 30.73 -23.99 -23.32
C ASN A 304 31.71 -25.12 -23.67
N GLU A 305 33.02 -24.86 -23.52
CA GLU A 305 34.09 -25.85 -23.80
C GLU A 305 34.02 -27.13 -22.94
N LEU A 306 33.21 -27.13 -21.88
CA LEU A 306 33.00 -28.28 -20.98
C LEU A 306 31.75 -29.10 -21.31
N LEU A 307 30.93 -28.66 -22.28
CA LEU A 307 29.72 -29.35 -22.73
C LEU A 307 29.90 -29.85 -24.16
N THR A 308 29.59 -31.12 -24.42
CA THR A 308 29.80 -31.76 -25.74
C THR A 308 28.56 -32.40 -26.34
N GLU A 309 27.46 -32.49 -25.59
CA GLU A 309 26.22 -33.18 -25.95
C GLU A 309 25.02 -32.37 -25.43
N ILE A 310 23.90 -32.43 -26.15
CA ILE A 310 22.61 -31.82 -25.79
C ILE A 310 21.57 -32.96 -25.80
N SER A 311 20.98 -33.24 -24.64
CA SER A 311 19.99 -34.30 -24.49
C SER A 311 18.73 -34.02 -25.30
N ASP A 312 18.04 -35.08 -25.73
CA ASP A 312 16.79 -35.05 -26.48
C ASP A 312 16.86 -34.41 -27.89
N THR A 313 18.06 -34.33 -28.49
CA THR A 313 18.26 -33.95 -29.91
C THR A 313 19.36 -34.77 -30.60
N GLU A 314 19.45 -34.67 -31.92
CA GLU A 314 20.54 -35.20 -32.77
C GLU A 314 21.22 -34.02 -33.54
N MET A 315 21.00 -32.79 -33.09
CA MET A 315 21.49 -31.54 -33.70
C MET A 315 22.38 -30.75 -32.73
N ASP A 316 23.23 -31.44 -31.96
CA ASP A 316 24.07 -30.86 -30.90
C ASP A 316 24.84 -29.61 -31.35
N GLU A 317 25.46 -29.66 -32.54
CA GLU A 317 26.24 -28.56 -33.13
C GLU A 317 25.43 -27.25 -33.35
N LEU A 318 24.09 -27.32 -33.31
CA LEU A 318 23.21 -26.16 -33.40
C LEU A 318 22.90 -25.52 -32.03
N PHE A 319 22.95 -26.32 -30.97
CA PHE A 319 22.56 -25.91 -29.61
C PHE A 319 23.76 -25.68 -28.68
N LEU A 320 24.94 -26.23 -29.02
CA LEU A 320 26.22 -26.00 -28.33
C LEU A 320 26.83 -24.60 -28.59
N THR A 321 26.32 -23.86 -29.58
CA THR A 321 26.65 -22.45 -29.83
C THR A 321 25.49 -21.53 -29.45
N GLU A 322 25.82 -20.29 -29.06
CA GLU A 322 24.85 -19.22 -28.84
C GLU A 322 25.40 -17.84 -29.21
N ARG A 323 24.51 -16.93 -29.58
CA ARG A 323 24.76 -15.49 -29.62
C ARG A 323 24.26 -14.87 -28.31
N ILE A 324 25.12 -14.08 -27.66
CA ILE A 324 24.84 -13.34 -26.41
C ILE A 324 25.35 -11.89 -26.52
N PRO A 325 24.88 -10.97 -25.66
CA PRO A 325 25.55 -9.68 -25.48
C PRO A 325 26.97 -9.85 -24.94
N GLU A 326 27.85 -8.90 -25.26
CA GLU A 326 29.23 -8.89 -24.79
C GLU A 326 29.37 -8.70 -23.26
N ASN A 327 30.58 -8.83 -22.74
CA ASN A 327 30.85 -8.61 -21.32
C ASN A 327 31.09 -7.12 -21.04
N GLY A 328 30.10 -6.48 -20.44
CA GLY A 328 30.11 -5.03 -20.21
C GLY A 328 28.81 -4.53 -19.54
N PRO A 329 28.59 -3.20 -19.50
CA PRO A 329 27.39 -2.62 -18.87
C PRO A 329 26.08 -3.02 -19.57
N MET A 330 26.13 -3.39 -20.85
CA MET A 330 24.97 -3.80 -21.66
C MET A 330 24.84 -5.34 -21.72
N GLN A 331 25.43 -6.08 -20.79
CA GLN A 331 25.41 -7.55 -20.83
C GLN A 331 24.00 -8.19 -20.72
N LYS A 332 22.99 -7.43 -20.27
CA LYS A 332 21.59 -7.85 -20.27
C LYS A 332 20.88 -7.61 -21.61
N GLY A 333 21.57 -7.07 -22.61
CA GLY A 333 21.00 -6.64 -23.88
C GLY A 333 20.67 -5.13 -23.89
N PRO A 334 19.83 -4.69 -24.85
CA PRO A 334 19.21 -5.52 -25.89
C PRO A 334 20.25 -6.13 -26.84
N MET A 335 19.97 -7.33 -27.36
CA MET A 335 20.60 -7.87 -28.55
C MET A 335 19.55 -8.06 -29.64
N THR A 336 19.93 -7.79 -30.89
CA THR A 336 18.97 -7.75 -32.01
C THR A 336 19.48 -8.52 -33.22
N TYR A 337 18.60 -9.24 -33.91
CA TYR A 337 18.78 -9.70 -35.28
C TYR A 337 17.88 -8.88 -36.21
N ASN A 338 18.44 -8.38 -37.31
CA ASN A 338 17.77 -7.49 -38.27
C ASN A 338 17.83 -8.13 -39.67
N ILE A 339 16.93 -9.07 -39.95
CA ILE A 339 16.98 -9.94 -41.14
C ILE A 339 16.25 -9.23 -42.29
N PRO A 340 16.93 -8.85 -43.40
CA PRO A 340 16.30 -8.13 -44.51
C PRO A 340 15.34 -9.06 -45.27
N VAL A 341 14.06 -8.71 -45.29
CA VAL A 341 12.99 -9.50 -45.94
C VAL A 341 11.97 -8.60 -46.64
N THR A 342 11.27 -9.11 -47.65
CA THR A 342 10.12 -8.38 -48.22
C THR A 342 8.99 -8.20 -47.20
N ASN A 343 8.26 -7.09 -47.23
CA ASN A 343 7.07 -6.90 -46.40
C ASN A 343 6.06 -8.07 -46.54
N GLY A 344 5.45 -8.49 -45.43
CA GLY A 344 4.48 -9.57 -45.40
C GLY A 344 4.50 -10.38 -44.10
N SER A 345 3.67 -11.43 -44.05
CA SER A 345 3.58 -12.33 -42.89
C SER A 345 4.64 -13.43 -42.93
N TYR A 346 5.26 -13.68 -41.77
CA TYR A 346 6.27 -14.71 -41.54
C TYR A 346 5.95 -15.50 -40.29
N THR A 347 6.44 -16.73 -40.23
CA THR A 347 6.58 -17.50 -39.00
C THR A 347 8.05 -17.48 -38.61
N VAL A 348 8.36 -17.08 -37.39
CA VAL A 348 9.70 -17.08 -36.83
C VAL A 348 9.79 -18.19 -35.79
N LYS A 349 10.79 -19.07 -35.94
CA LYS A 349 11.09 -20.10 -34.96
C LYS A 349 12.45 -19.83 -34.32
N LEU A 350 12.42 -19.58 -33.02
CA LEU A 350 13.58 -19.32 -32.17
C LEU A 350 14.01 -20.64 -31.51
N TYR A 351 15.32 -20.86 -31.37
CA TYR A 351 15.89 -22.09 -30.82
C TYR A 351 16.79 -21.77 -29.63
N PHE A 352 16.61 -22.49 -28.51
CA PHE A 352 17.30 -22.27 -27.25
C PHE A 352 17.83 -23.57 -26.64
N ALA A 353 18.84 -23.46 -25.79
CA ALA A 353 19.31 -24.51 -24.88
C ALA A 353 20.09 -23.85 -23.74
N GLU A 354 19.91 -24.23 -22.48
CA GLU A 354 20.75 -23.71 -21.40
C GLU A 354 22.05 -24.51 -21.33
N ILE A 355 23.15 -23.91 -21.81
CA ILE A 355 24.49 -24.53 -21.88
C ILE A 355 25.50 -23.87 -20.94
N PHE A 356 25.07 -22.91 -20.12
CA PHE A 356 25.91 -22.29 -19.08
C PHE A 356 25.49 -22.71 -17.67
N TRP A 357 24.20 -22.55 -17.36
CA TRP A 357 23.66 -22.88 -16.03
C TRP A 357 23.17 -24.34 -15.97
N GLY A 358 23.30 -24.97 -14.81
CA GLY A 358 23.00 -26.39 -14.56
C GLY A 358 23.99 -27.39 -15.17
N VAL A 359 25.04 -26.92 -15.84
CA VAL A 359 26.15 -27.74 -16.37
C VAL A 359 27.49 -27.32 -15.77
N ASP A 360 28.51 -28.18 -15.90
CA ASP A 360 29.90 -27.78 -15.67
C ASP A 360 30.25 -26.62 -16.61
N ASN A 361 30.76 -25.52 -16.05
CA ASN A 361 31.02 -24.28 -16.78
C ASN A 361 32.28 -23.56 -16.26
N PRO A 362 32.90 -22.66 -17.05
CA PRO A 362 34.15 -21.99 -16.66
C PRO A 362 34.11 -21.12 -15.40
N ARG A 363 32.94 -20.87 -14.79
CA ARG A 363 32.81 -20.16 -13.51
C ARG A 363 32.71 -21.11 -12.30
N GLY A 364 32.55 -22.42 -12.51
CA GLY A 364 32.44 -23.43 -11.45
C GLY A 364 31.18 -23.33 -10.58
N ASN A 365 30.18 -22.57 -11.02
CA ASN A 365 28.94 -22.33 -10.27
C ASN A 365 27.78 -23.06 -10.95
N ALA A 366 27.13 -23.99 -10.24
CA ALA A 366 26.08 -24.83 -10.83
C ALA A 366 24.86 -24.05 -11.34
N GLY A 367 24.40 -22.98 -10.67
CA GLY A 367 23.18 -22.28 -11.06
C GLY A 367 21.91 -23.12 -10.91
N GLY A 368 20.90 -22.85 -11.73
CA GLY A 368 19.57 -23.47 -11.68
C GLY A 368 18.46 -22.45 -11.97
N ASN A 369 17.23 -22.71 -11.50
CA ASN A 369 16.08 -21.80 -11.65
C ASN A 369 16.44 -20.36 -11.23
N GLY A 370 15.97 -19.39 -12.00
CA GLY A 370 16.23 -17.97 -11.80
C GLY A 370 17.64 -17.50 -12.19
N SER A 371 18.54 -18.38 -12.66
CA SER A 371 19.91 -17.98 -13.03
C SER A 371 19.99 -17.17 -14.32
N ARG A 372 19.04 -17.37 -15.26
CA ARG A 372 18.88 -16.60 -16.49
C ARG A 372 17.39 -16.38 -16.72
N ILE A 373 16.95 -15.13 -16.87
CA ILE A 373 15.55 -14.79 -17.14
C ILE A 373 15.50 -13.69 -18.19
N PHE A 374 14.78 -13.91 -19.30
CA PHE A 374 14.75 -12.96 -20.42
C PHE A 374 13.41 -12.84 -21.15
N ASN A 375 13.33 -11.82 -22.00
CA ASN A 375 12.18 -11.45 -22.79
C ASN A 375 12.55 -11.54 -24.28
N ALA A 376 11.56 -11.67 -25.16
CA ALA A 376 11.75 -11.52 -26.60
C ALA A 376 10.62 -10.72 -27.26
N THR A 377 10.97 -9.91 -28.26
CA THR A 377 10.02 -9.24 -29.17
C THR A 377 10.31 -9.62 -30.63
N LEU A 378 9.26 -9.62 -31.45
CA LEU A 378 9.31 -9.66 -32.91
C LEU A 378 8.55 -8.43 -33.42
N GLU A 379 9.12 -7.62 -34.31
CA GLU A 379 8.49 -6.37 -34.81
C GLU A 379 7.95 -5.49 -33.65
N ASP A 380 8.80 -5.19 -32.67
CA ASP A 380 8.51 -4.51 -31.38
C ASP A 380 7.41 -5.15 -30.51
N THR A 381 6.81 -6.26 -30.92
CA THR A 381 5.71 -6.93 -30.24
C THR A 381 6.24 -8.04 -29.31
N PRO A 382 5.99 -8.00 -27.99
CA PRO A 382 6.43 -9.05 -27.07
C PRO A 382 5.80 -10.41 -27.39
N VAL A 383 6.65 -11.42 -27.61
CA VAL A 383 6.22 -12.82 -27.79
C VAL A 383 6.40 -13.64 -26.52
N PHE A 384 7.36 -13.29 -25.66
CA PHE A 384 7.41 -13.76 -24.28
C PHE A 384 8.11 -12.76 -23.34
N THR A 385 7.75 -12.80 -22.06
CA THR A 385 8.44 -12.05 -20.99
C THR A 385 8.65 -12.91 -19.75
N GLY A 386 9.74 -12.70 -19.02
CA GLY A 386 10.06 -13.46 -17.82
C GLY A 386 10.33 -14.94 -18.09
N TYR A 387 10.99 -15.27 -19.20
CA TYR A 387 11.33 -16.63 -19.57
C TYR A 387 12.57 -17.13 -18.84
N ASP A 388 12.39 -18.10 -17.95
CA ASP A 388 13.44 -18.87 -17.29
C ASP A 388 13.62 -20.20 -18.02
N LEU A 389 14.56 -20.21 -18.97
CA LEU A 389 14.90 -21.37 -19.80
C LEU A 389 15.27 -22.61 -18.95
N TYR A 390 15.88 -22.42 -17.77
CA TYR A 390 16.23 -23.54 -16.89
C TYR A 390 15.01 -24.08 -16.12
N LYS A 391 14.09 -23.22 -15.65
CA LYS A 391 12.81 -23.66 -15.06
C LYS A 391 11.91 -24.38 -16.07
N ASP A 392 12.08 -24.12 -17.37
CA ASP A 392 11.30 -24.73 -18.46
C ASP A 392 11.81 -26.14 -18.82
N ILE A 393 13.05 -26.25 -19.30
CA ILE A 393 13.62 -27.50 -19.85
C ILE A 393 14.79 -28.06 -19.03
N GLY A 394 15.33 -27.29 -18.09
CA GLY A 394 16.59 -27.60 -17.40
C GLY A 394 17.84 -27.29 -18.22
N ALA A 395 18.93 -27.98 -17.89
CA ALA A 395 20.23 -27.84 -18.55
C ALA A 395 20.39 -28.78 -19.75
N ALA A 396 21.19 -28.34 -20.74
CA ALA A 396 21.64 -29.14 -21.88
C ALA A 396 20.51 -29.88 -22.63
N LYS A 397 19.41 -29.17 -22.90
CA LYS A 397 18.27 -29.64 -23.71
C LYS A 397 17.87 -28.58 -24.75
N PRO A 398 17.19 -28.95 -25.85
CA PRO A 398 16.59 -28.01 -26.78
C PRO A 398 15.24 -27.48 -26.26
N ASP A 399 14.97 -26.20 -26.52
CA ASP A 399 13.63 -25.65 -26.66
C ASP A 399 13.52 -24.96 -28.04
N THR A 400 12.30 -24.92 -28.59
CA THR A 400 12.01 -24.09 -29.76
C THR A 400 10.66 -23.42 -29.66
N ARG A 401 10.62 -22.10 -29.84
CA ARG A 401 9.42 -21.27 -29.72
C ARG A 401 9.07 -20.66 -31.07
N MET A 402 7.81 -20.81 -31.52
CA MET A 402 7.39 -20.45 -32.87
C MET A 402 6.21 -19.47 -32.86
N TYR A 403 6.34 -18.32 -33.54
CA TYR A 403 5.33 -17.27 -33.56
C TYR A 403 5.16 -16.67 -34.97
N ASP A 404 3.95 -16.22 -35.31
CA ASP A 404 3.68 -15.48 -36.54
C ASP A 404 3.78 -13.97 -36.33
N VAL A 405 4.28 -13.26 -37.34
CA VAL A 405 4.53 -11.81 -37.32
C VAL A 405 4.33 -11.17 -38.69
N GLU A 406 4.03 -9.87 -38.76
CA GLU A 406 3.88 -9.10 -40.00
C GLU A 406 4.97 -8.03 -40.11
N VAL A 407 5.87 -8.18 -41.09
CA VAL A 407 6.98 -7.23 -41.34
C VAL A 407 6.51 -6.12 -42.28
N THR A 408 6.75 -4.86 -41.90
CA THR A 408 6.14 -3.69 -42.57
C THR A 408 7.11 -2.65 -43.13
N ASP A 409 8.41 -2.75 -42.86
CA ASP A 409 9.44 -1.79 -43.32
C ASP A 409 10.52 -2.40 -44.24
N GLY A 410 10.66 -3.73 -44.24
CA GLY A 410 11.65 -4.49 -45.00
C GLY A 410 12.68 -5.24 -44.15
N VAL A 411 12.58 -5.21 -42.82
CA VAL A 411 13.53 -5.83 -41.90
C VAL A 411 12.78 -6.56 -40.79
N LEU A 412 12.89 -7.90 -40.75
CA LEU A 412 12.42 -8.67 -39.61
C LEU A 412 13.36 -8.42 -38.42
N THR A 413 12.83 -7.73 -37.42
CA THR A 413 13.52 -7.36 -36.18
C THR A 413 13.16 -8.32 -35.06
N ILE A 414 14.16 -9.04 -34.56
CA ILE A 414 14.07 -9.97 -33.42
C ILE A 414 14.93 -9.40 -32.30
N MET A 415 14.36 -9.05 -31.15
CA MET A 415 15.11 -8.48 -30.02
C MET A 415 14.97 -9.33 -28.75
N LEU A 416 16.06 -9.51 -28.02
CA LEU A 416 16.09 -10.17 -26.71
C LEU A 416 16.74 -9.27 -25.65
N GLU A 417 16.13 -9.19 -24.47
CA GLU A 417 16.63 -8.44 -23.31
C GLU A 417 16.35 -9.22 -22.02
N ALA A 418 17.29 -9.23 -21.07
CA ALA A 418 17.21 -10.02 -19.85
C ALA A 418 16.85 -9.21 -18.60
N THR A 419 16.03 -9.80 -17.74
CA THR A 419 15.84 -9.34 -16.35
C THR A 419 16.90 -9.96 -15.44
N VAL A 420 17.39 -11.18 -15.72
CA VAL A 420 18.49 -11.85 -14.98
C VAL A 420 19.51 -12.48 -15.93
N ASP A 421 20.80 -12.27 -15.63
CA ASP A 421 21.98 -12.65 -16.44
C ASP A 421 21.88 -12.26 -17.92
N LYS A 422 22.42 -13.05 -18.87
CA LYS A 422 22.48 -12.70 -20.30
C LYS A 422 21.32 -13.32 -21.10
N PRO A 423 20.60 -12.57 -21.96
CA PRO A 423 19.71 -13.18 -22.95
C PRO A 423 20.55 -13.99 -23.96
N LYS A 424 19.98 -15.03 -24.56
CA LYS A 424 20.68 -15.90 -25.51
C LYS A 424 19.77 -16.44 -26.60
N ILE A 425 20.35 -16.81 -27.74
CA ILE A 425 19.68 -17.59 -28.78
C ILE A 425 20.71 -18.49 -29.48
N SER A 426 20.31 -19.72 -29.83
CA SER A 426 21.18 -20.73 -30.45
C SER A 426 20.89 -20.93 -31.94
N ALA A 427 19.65 -20.73 -32.40
CA ALA A 427 19.37 -20.61 -33.83
C ALA A 427 18.08 -19.81 -34.11
N ILE A 428 17.95 -19.34 -35.36
CA ILE A 428 16.76 -18.69 -35.91
C ILE A 428 16.38 -19.38 -37.23
N GLU A 429 15.10 -19.69 -37.41
CA GLU A 429 14.51 -20.06 -38.70
C GLU A 429 13.36 -19.11 -39.05
N VAL A 430 13.37 -18.57 -40.27
CA VAL A 430 12.32 -17.69 -40.80
C VAL A 430 11.61 -18.39 -41.95
N LEU A 431 10.29 -18.52 -41.85
CA LEU A 431 9.45 -19.19 -42.83
C LEU A 431 8.38 -18.23 -43.37
N GLY A 432 8.10 -18.28 -44.67
CA GLY A 432 7.14 -17.39 -45.32
C GLY A 432 7.20 -17.47 -46.84
N ASN A 433 6.40 -16.64 -47.52
CA ASN A 433 6.32 -16.62 -48.99
C ASN A 433 7.05 -15.43 -49.63
N GLY A 434 7.82 -14.68 -48.83
CA GLY A 434 8.66 -13.57 -49.29
C GLY A 434 10.06 -14.01 -49.72
N THR A 435 10.99 -13.05 -49.76
CA THR A 435 12.41 -13.30 -50.06
C THR A 435 13.33 -12.62 -49.03
N VAL A 436 14.43 -13.28 -48.68
CA VAL A 436 15.50 -12.76 -47.82
C VAL A 436 16.59 -12.11 -48.68
N GLY A 437 17.09 -10.94 -48.28
CA GLY A 437 18.17 -10.21 -48.95
C GLY A 437 17.71 -9.40 -50.17
N SER A 438 17.56 -8.08 -49.98
CA SER A 438 17.19 -7.09 -51.00
C SER A 438 18.33 -6.12 -51.32
#